data_AF-W5WQ51-F1
#
_entry.id   AF-W5WQ51-F1
#
_cell.length_a   1.000
_cell.length_b   1.000
_cell.length_c   1.000
_cell.angle_alpha   90.00
_cell.angle_beta   90.00
_cell.angle_gamma   90.00
#
_symmetry.space_group_name_H-M   'P 1'
#
loop_
_entity.id
_entity.type
_entity.pdbx_description
1 polymer ?
#
loop_
_entity_poly.entity_id
_entity_poly.type
_entity_poly.pdbx_seq_one_letter_code
_entity_poly.pdbx_strand_id
1 'polypeptide(L)'
;MEPEPEDLNRWVAAGFARGEAASWRRWRFTIDLARSWISAGVGTGLSAAQWAIAGVTPDTVGQWREAGIQPQDAVRWHEFGIGLEQARRYRAQGVTPDQAWQRGQQAEPDADAEQATRRFREAGVTGALLSSYVLRQWLDEQALEWARHGVDAGDARAWLDLGLTPAEGAELSRAGQEPMAVIRAWWRTGVPFEEVADWLGAGFDPEEAARRRAAGITARQAAALRELRRHQGLPEV
;
A
#
# COMPACT_ATOMS: atom_id res chain seq x y z
N MET A 1 7.43 -21.37 -11.35
CA MET A 1 8.57 -21.70 -12.22
C MET A 1 9.17 -20.39 -12.69
N GLU A 2 10.33 -20.01 -12.19
CA GLU A 2 11.08 -18.88 -12.76
C GLU A 2 11.68 -19.30 -14.10
N PRO A 3 11.61 -18.46 -15.15
CA PRO A 3 12.23 -18.79 -16.44
C PRO A 3 13.76 -18.81 -16.29
N GLU A 4 14.40 -19.85 -16.83
CA GLU A 4 15.86 -19.90 -16.86
C GLU A 4 16.44 -18.74 -17.69
N PRO A 5 17.57 -18.14 -17.26
CA PRO A 5 18.20 -17.05 -17.99
C PRO A 5 18.64 -17.53 -19.38
N GLU A 6 18.15 -16.84 -20.41
CA GLU A 6 18.38 -17.19 -21.81
C GLU A 6 19.88 -17.29 -22.15
N ASP A 7 20.21 -18.20 -23.07
CA ASP A 7 21.58 -18.43 -23.54
C ASP A 7 22.19 -17.14 -24.13
N LEU A 8 23.49 -16.92 -23.92
CA LEU A 8 24.23 -15.74 -24.36
C LEU A 8 24.10 -15.50 -25.87
N ASN A 9 23.97 -16.57 -26.65
CA ASN A 9 23.76 -16.50 -28.09
C ASN A 9 22.45 -15.80 -28.48
N ARG A 10 21.37 -15.97 -27.68
CA ARG A 10 20.10 -15.27 -27.91
C ARG A 10 20.22 -13.77 -27.65
N TRP A 11 20.98 -13.38 -26.62
CA TRP A 11 21.24 -11.97 -26.31
C TRP A 11 22.01 -11.28 -27.43
N VAL A 12 23.05 -11.93 -27.96
CA VAL A 12 23.82 -11.40 -29.09
C VAL A 12 22.95 -11.31 -30.34
N ALA A 13 22.13 -12.33 -30.63
CA ALA A 13 21.16 -12.30 -31.73
C ALA A 13 20.10 -11.19 -31.57
N ALA A 14 19.76 -10.84 -30.33
CA ALA A 14 18.86 -9.73 -30.01
C ALA A 14 19.50 -8.34 -30.08
N GLY A 15 20.79 -8.26 -30.44
CA GLY A 15 21.52 -7.01 -30.69
C GLY A 15 22.35 -6.49 -29.51
N PHE A 16 22.46 -7.23 -28.41
CA PHE A 16 23.26 -6.81 -27.26
C PHE A 16 24.75 -7.11 -27.48
N ALA A 17 25.62 -6.19 -27.07
CA ALA A 17 27.04 -6.49 -27.03
C ALA A 17 27.32 -7.60 -26.00
N ARG A 18 28.33 -8.44 -26.26
CA ARG A 18 28.63 -9.62 -25.43
C ARG A 18 28.85 -9.28 -23.94
N GLY A 19 29.51 -8.16 -23.66
CA GLY A 19 29.74 -7.66 -22.31
C GLY A 19 28.48 -7.15 -21.61
N GLU A 20 27.60 -6.46 -22.35
CA GLU A 20 26.30 -6.00 -21.84
C GLU A 20 25.40 -7.20 -21.54
N ALA A 21 25.29 -8.13 -22.48
CA ALA A 21 24.55 -9.37 -22.33
C ALA A 21 25.00 -10.17 -21.09
N ALA A 22 26.31 -10.26 -20.85
CA ALA A 22 26.84 -10.90 -19.64
C ALA A 22 26.41 -10.17 -18.35
N SER A 23 26.39 -8.84 -18.37
CA SER A 23 25.95 -8.02 -17.23
C SER A 23 24.46 -8.21 -16.92
N TRP A 24 23.58 -8.10 -17.91
CA TRP A 24 22.13 -8.32 -17.73
C TRP A 24 21.80 -9.74 -17.27
N ARG A 25 22.47 -10.75 -17.83
CA ARG A 25 22.31 -12.16 -17.43
C ARG A 25 22.78 -12.43 -15.99
N ARG A 26 23.88 -11.79 -15.56
CA ARG A 26 24.38 -11.92 -14.18
C ARG A 26 23.32 -11.52 -13.15
N TRP A 27 22.50 -10.52 -13.49
CA TRP A 27 21.39 -10.04 -12.67
C TRP A 27 20.04 -10.67 -13.03
N ARG A 28 20.04 -11.75 -13.82
CA ARG A 28 18.86 -12.55 -14.21
C ARG A 28 17.75 -11.78 -14.93
N PHE A 29 18.09 -10.70 -15.62
CA PHE A 29 17.13 -10.04 -16.50
C PHE A 29 16.86 -10.89 -17.74
N THR A 30 15.65 -10.78 -18.30
CA THR A 30 15.31 -11.26 -19.64
C THR A 30 15.64 -10.20 -20.69
N ILE A 31 15.70 -10.59 -21.96
CA ILE A 31 15.99 -9.66 -23.07
C ILE A 31 14.95 -8.53 -23.12
N ASP A 32 13.67 -8.86 -22.99
CA ASP A 32 12.57 -7.89 -23.04
C ASP A 32 12.63 -6.91 -21.87
N LEU A 33 12.86 -7.41 -20.65
CA LEU A 33 12.97 -6.55 -19.48
C LEU A 33 14.19 -5.63 -19.56
N ALA A 34 15.33 -6.13 -20.06
CA ALA A 34 16.51 -5.30 -20.30
C ALA A 34 16.24 -4.21 -21.33
N ARG A 35 15.48 -4.49 -22.41
CA ARG A 35 15.05 -3.48 -23.38
C ARG A 35 14.18 -2.40 -22.75
N SER A 36 13.25 -2.78 -21.88
CA SER A 36 12.42 -1.80 -21.16
C SER A 36 13.27 -0.87 -20.30
N TRP A 37 14.23 -1.40 -19.54
CA TRP A 37 15.17 -0.60 -18.77
C TRP A 37 16.02 0.33 -19.64
N ILE A 38 16.52 -0.15 -20.78
CA ILE A 38 17.29 0.65 -21.73
C ILE A 38 16.44 1.78 -22.32
N SER A 39 15.18 1.51 -22.68
CA SER A 39 14.25 2.54 -23.17
C SER A 39 13.92 3.59 -22.11
N ALA A 40 13.92 3.22 -20.84
CA ALA A 40 13.79 4.14 -19.70
C ALA A 40 15.11 4.88 -19.38
N GLY A 41 16.16 4.66 -20.18
CA GLY A 41 17.47 5.30 -20.08
C GLY A 41 18.40 4.69 -19.02
N VAL A 42 18.17 3.43 -18.63
CA VAL A 42 19.05 2.66 -17.75
C VAL A 42 19.84 1.65 -18.60
N GLY A 43 21.09 1.99 -18.91
CA GLY A 43 21.90 1.25 -19.89
C GLY A 43 22.67 0.03 -19.35
N THR A 44 22.72 -0.20 -18.03
CA THR A 44 23.49 -1.31 -17.46
C THR A 44 22.65 -2.22 -16.57
N GLY A 45 22.95 -3.52 -16.61
CA GLY A 45 22.28 -4.51 -15.77
C GLY A 45 22.48 -4.28 -14.27
N LEU A 46 23.63 -3.74 -13.85
CA LEU A 46 23.87 -3.36 -12.45
C LEU A 46 22.94 -2.23 -12.00
N SER A 47 22.82 -1.15 -12.80
CA SER A 47 21.94 -0.04 -12.46
C SER A 47 20.47 -0.46 -12.45
N ALA A 48 20.05 -1.29 -13.40
CA ALA A 48 18.70 -1.84 -13.41
C ALA A 48 18.42 -2.74 -12.21
N ALA A 49 19.40 -3.55 -11.79
CA ALA A 49 19.27 -4.36 -10.57
C ALA A 49 19.11 -3.48 -9.33
N GLN A 50 19.88 -2.39 -9.20
CA GLN A 50 19.74 -1.45 -8.08
C GLN A 50 18.35 -0.80 -8.05
N TRP A 51 17.84 -0.37 -9.20
CA TRP A 51 16.47 0.14 -9.28
C TRP A 51 15.42 -0.91 -8.92
N ALA A 52 15.58 -2.14 -9.42
CA ALA A 52 14.67 -3.24 -9.10
C ALA A 52 14.68 -3.60 -7.60
N ILE A 53 15.86 -3.59 -6.96
CA ILE A 53 15.99 -3.77 -5.50
C ILE A 53 15.25 -2.66 -4.74
N ALA A 54 15.28 -1.42 -5.25
CA ALA A 54 14.54 -0.30 -4.69
C ALA A 54 13.03 -0.35 -4.96
N GLY A 55 12.52 -1.43 -5.58
CA GLY A 55 11.11 -1.56 -5.97
C GLY A 55 10.71 -0.66 -7.15
N VAL A 56 11.68 -0.10 -7.87
CA VAL A 56 11.46 0.77 -9.02
C VAL A 56 11.37 -0.08 -10.29
N THR A 57 10.47 0.30 -11.20
CA THR A 57 10.22 -0.39 -12.47
C THR A 57 10.70 0.47 -13.64
N PRO A 58 10.85 -0.10 -14.85
CA PRO A 58 11.15 0.69 -16.05
C PRO A 58 10.17 1.86 -16.27
N ASP A 59 8.91 1.71 -15.88
CA ASP A 59 7.88 2.75 -16.06
C ASP A 59 8.01 3.88 -15.02
N THR A 60 8.52 3.57 -13.83
CA THR A 60 8.61 4.54 -12.72
C THR A 60 10.01 5.16 -12.56
N VAL A 61 11.05 4.57 -13.14
CA VAL A 61 12.44 5.04 -12.98
C VAL A 61 12.67 6.44 -13.55
N GLY A 62 11.88 6.86 -14.55
CA GLY A 62 11.94 8.22 -15.10
C GLY A 62 11.79 9.28 -14.01
N GLN A 63 10.83 9.10 -13.10
CA GLN A 63 10.53 10.05 -12.02
C GLN A 63 11.69 10.16 -11.01
N TRP A 64 12.34 9.04 -10.71
CA TRP A 64 13.51 9.00 -9.83
C TRP A 64 14.73 9.68 -10.48
N ARG A 65 14.92 9.49 -11.79
CA ARG A 65 16.02 10.11 -12.54
C ARG A 65 15.82 11.62 -12.72
N GLU A 66 14.60 12.07 -12.99
CA GLU A 66 14.24 13.49 -13.04
C GLU A 66 14.45 14.19 -11.69
N ALA A 67 14.25 13.46 -10.59
CA ALA A 67 14.60 13.90 -9.25
C ALA A 67 16.11 13.95 -8.97
N GLY A 68 16.96 13.57 -9.94
CA GLY A 68 18.41 13.47 -9.78
C GLY A 68 18.84 12.36 -8.82
N ILE A 69 17.97 11.40 -8.50
CA ILE A 69 18.28 10.27 -7.63
C ILE A 69 19.01 9.21 -8.47
N GLN A 70 20.15 8.75 -7.97
CA GLN A 70 20.95 7.71 -8.60
C GLN A 70 20.50 6.32 -8.13
N PRO A 71 20.74 5.23 -8.90
CA PRO A 71 20.28 3.89 -8.53
C PRO A 71 20.78 3.45 -7.14
N GLN A 72 22.03 3.76 -6.81
CA GLN A 72 22.62 3.47 -5.50
C GLN A 72 21.91 4.22 -4.36
N ASP A 73 21.51 5.48 -4.59
CA ASP A 73 20.79 6.29 -3.60
C ASP A 73 19.37 5.76 -3.42
N ALA A 74 18.74 5.30 -4.49
CA ALA A 74 17.40 4.71 -4.45
C ALA A 74 17.35 3.42 -3.63
N VAL A 75 18.37 2.56 -3.74
CA VAL A 75 18.51 1.38 -2.87
C VAL A 75 18.58 1.80 -1.41
N ARG A 76 19.42 2.79 -1.08
CA ARG A 76 19.54 3.30 0.29
C ARG A 76 18.23 3.89 0.81
N TRP A 77 17.55 4.70 0.00
CA TRP A 77 16.25 5.25 0.37
C TRP A 77 15.22 4.15 0.63
N HIS A 78 15.19 3.11 -0.22
CA HIS A 78 14.34 1.95 -0.03
C HIS A 78 14.67 1.18 1.27
N GLU A 79 15.95 0.93 1.56
CA GLU A 79 16.40 0.30 2.81
C GLU A 79 15.95 1.08 4.05
N PHE A 80 15.83 2.40 3.94
CA PHE A 80 15.36 3.28 5.02
C PHE A 80 13.83 3.46 5.04
N GLY A 81 13.09 2.77 4.18
CA GLY A 81 11.63 2.92 4.06
C GLY A 81 11.17 4.26 3.47
N ILE A 82 12.08 5.01 2.84
CA ILE A 82 11.83 6.34 2.30
C ILE A 82 11.43 6.22 0.82
N GLY A 83 10.19 6.60 0.52
CA GLY A 83 9.65 6.63 -0.85
C GLY A 83 10.15 7.80 -1.70
N LEU A 84 9.83 7.77 -3.00
CA LEU A 84 10.26 8.76 -3.99
C LEU A 84 10.04 10.21 -3.55
N GLU A 85 8.82 10.54 -3.08
CA GLU A 85 8.46 11.93 -2.79
C GLU A 85 9.29 12.51 -1.64
N GLN A 86 9.59 11.71 -0.63
CA GLN A 86 10.44 12.12 0.48
C GLN A 86 11.91 12.15 0.07
N ALA A 87 12.37 11.18 -0.74
CA ALA A 87 13.71 11.21 -1.32
C ALA A 87 13.93 12.47 -2.19
N ARG A 88 12.92 12.92 -2.95
CA ARG A 88 12.96 14.18 -3.72
C ARG A 88 13.19 15.39 -2.83
N ARG A 89 12.49 15.47 -1.69
CA ARG A 89 12.66 16.56 -0.71
C ARG A 89 14.07 16.57 -0.14
N TYR A 90 14.62 15.40 0.23
CA TYR A 90 15.99 15.31 0.71
C TYR A 90 16.99 15.75 -0.35
N ARG A 91 16.81 15.33 -1.61
CA ARG A 91 17.69 15.78 -2.72
C ARG A 91 17.59 17.27 -2.97
N ALA A 92 16.41 17.88 -2.92
CA ALA A 92 16.23 19.32 -3.04
C ALA A 92 16.96 20.10 -1.92
N GLN A 93 17.12 19.48 -0.75
CA GLN A 93 17.87 20.04 0.39
C GLN A 93 19.37 19.68 0.37
N GLY A 94 19.85 18.99 -0.67
CA GLY A 94 21.24 18.52 -0.75
C GLY A 94 21.60 17.41 0.24
N VAL A 95 20.60 16.75 0.83
CA VAL A 95 20.79 15.68 1.83
C VAL A 95 20.94 14.34 1.12
N THR A 96 22.02 13.63 1.41
CA THR A 96 22.26 12.27 0.91
C THR A 96 21.56 11.22 1.79
N PRO A 97 21.34 9.97 1.30
CA PRO A 97 20.80 8.90 2.12
C PRO A 97 21.53 8.71 3.44
N ASP A 98 22.87 8.66 3.40
CA ASP A 98 23.68 8.46 4.60
C ASP A 98 23.55 9.63 5.59
N GLN A 99 23.44 10.86 5.10
CA GLN A 99 23.20 12.03 5.95
C GLN A 99 21.81 12.02 6.57
N ALA A 100 20.79 11.61 5.82
CA ALA A 100 19.44 11.44 6.37
C ALA A 100 19.40 10.33 7.43
N TRP A 101 20.10 9.21 7.19
CA TRP A 101 20.25 8.13 8.17
C TRP A 101 20.98 8.58 9.43
N GLN A 102 22.09 9.30 9.30
CA GLN A 102 22.82 9.86 10.45
C GLN A 102 21.97 10.86 11.23
N ARG A 103 21.20 11.70 10.54
CA ARG A 103 20.25 12.63 11.17
C ARG A 103 19.11 11.88 11.86
N GLY A 104 18.60 10.79 11.29
CA GLY A 104 17.58 9.95 11.92
C GLY A 104 18.09 9.20 13.15
N GLN A 105 19.33 8.73 13.13
CA GLN A 105 19.97 8.10 14.31
C GLN A 105 20.30 9.11 15.43
N GLN A 106 20.54 10.37 15.07
CA GLN A 106 20.77 11.46 16.03
C GLN A 106 19.50 12.25 16.37
N ALA A 107 18.40 12.01 15.65
CA ALA A 107 17.12 12.58 15.95
C ALA A 107 16.54 11.84 17.14
N GLU A 108 16.27 12.58 18.21
CA GLU A 108 15.27 12.20 19.20
C GLU A 108 13.99 11.71 18.47
N PRO A 109 13.26 10.71 19.02
CA PRO A 109 12.02 10.25 18.42
C PRO A 109 11.17 11.46 18.08
N ASP A 110 10.70 11.51 16.82
CA ASP A 110 9.94 12.63 16.28
C ASP A 110 8.92 13.09 17.33
N ALA A 111 9.05 14.35 17.79
CA ALA A 111 8.20 14.88 18.84
C ALA A 111 6.72 14.73 18.48
N ASP A 112 6.40 14.77 17.19
CA ASP A 112 5.06 14.56 16.67
C ASP A 112 4.65 13.08 16.79
N ALA A 113 5.55 12.13 16.50
CA ALA A 113 5.27 10.69 16.65
C ALA A 113 5.14 10.26 18.12
N GLU A 114 5.97 10.80 19.03
CA GLU A 114 5.82 10.53 20.47
C GLU A 114 4.55 11.20 21.02
N GLN A 115 4.24 12.44 20.58
CA GLN A 115 2.99 13.09 20.95
C GLN A 115 1.78 12.30 20.43
N ALA A 116 1.82 11.82 19.19
CA ALA A 116 0.74 11.02 18.61
C ALA A 116 0.60 9.67 19.34
N THR A 117 1.69 8.98 19.63
CA THR A 117 1.66 7.73 20.41
C THR A 117 1.13 7.97 21.82
N ARG A 118 1.48 9.10 22.45
CA ARG A 118 0.92 9.51 23.75
C ARG A 118 -0.59 9.70 23.68
N ARG A 119 -1.13 10.36 22.64
CA ARG A 119 -2.58 10.53 22.44
C ARG A 119 -3.31 9.19 22.37
N PHE A 120 -2.74 8.19 21.69
CA PHE A 120 -3.31 6.85 21.63
C PHE A 120 -3.36 6.19 23.01
N ARG A 121 -2.27 6.26 23.79
CA ARG A 121 -2.22 5.74 25.16
C ARG A 121 -3.23 6.44 26.08
N GLU A 122 -3.34 7.76 25.98
CA GLU A 122 -4.31 8.57 26.74
C GLU A 122 -5.77 8.23 26.37
N ALA A 123 -6.02 7.81 25.13
CA ALA A 123 -7.30 7.28 24.68
C ALA A 123 -7.55 5.81 25.08
N GLY A 124 -6.65 5.19 25.85
CA GLY A 124 -6.76 3.81 26.31
C GLY A 124 -6.30 2.75 25.31
N VAL A 125 -5.78 3.16 24.15
CA VAL A 125 -5.23 2.25 23.13
C VAL A 125 -3.83 1.81 23.56
N THR A 126 -3.66 0.54 23.89
CA THR A 126 -2.41 -0.01 24.43
C THR A 126 -2.09 -1.39 23.86
N GLY A 127 -0.94 -1.95 24.24
CA GLY A 127 -0.55 -3.32 23.89
C GLY A 127 -0.43 -3.56 22.38
N ALA A 128 -0.83 -4.76 21.94
CA ALA A 128 -0.74 -5.19 20.54
C ALA A 128 -1.52 -4.27 19.59
N LEU A 129 -2.64 -3.72 20.05
CA LEU A 129 -3.44 -2.78 19.27
C LEU A 129 -2.64 -1.51 18.99
N LEU A 130 -2.04 -0.88 20.01
CA LEU A 130 -1.17 0.28 19.81
C LEU A 130 0.02 -0.05 18.90
N SER A 131 0.65 -1.20 19.11
CA SER A 131 1.77 -1.65 18.27
C SER A 131 1.37 -1.78 16.79
N SER A 132 0.14 -2.20 16.49
CA SER A 132 -0.34 -2.33 15.11
C SER A 132 -0.32 -1.00 14.34
N TYR A 133 -0.66 0.11 15.01
CA TYR A 133 -0.68 1.47 14.46
C TYR A 133 0.72 2.08 14.39
N VAL A 134 1.53 1.92 15.44
CA VAL A 134 2.91 2.43 15.49
C VAL A 134 3.79 1.78 14.41
N LEU A 135 3.71 0.45 14.25
CA LEU A 135 4.50 -0.27 13.24
C LEU A 135 4.16 0.15 11.81
N ARG A 136 2.92 0.59 11.58
CA ARG A 136 2.43 1.08 10.28
C ARG A 136 2.57 2.59 10.12
N GLN A 137 3.10 3.28 11.14
CA GLN A 137 3.24 4.74 11.20
C GLN A 137 1.91 5.48 10.90
N TRP A 138 0.77 4.89 11.30
CA TRP A 138 -0.55 5.48 11.12
C TRP A 138 -1.07 5.97 12.47
N LEU A 139 -0.83 7.25 12.78
CA LEU A 139 -1.05 7.83 14.11
C LEU A 139 -1.82 9.18 14.04
N ASP A 140 -2.57 9.40 12.96
CA ASP A 140 -3.44 10.57 12.83
C ASP A 140 -4.76 10.43 13.60
N GLU A 141 -5.61 11.46 13.57
CA GLU A 141 -6.91 11.43 14.25
C GLU A 141 -7.84 10.34 13.69
N GLN A 142 -7.76 10.03 12.40
CA GLN A 142 -8.58 8.98 11.80
C GLN A 142 -8.17 7.60 12.34
N ALA A 143 -6.87 7.32 12.42
CA ALA A 143 -6.34 6.13 13.06
C ALA A 143 -6.77 6.02 14.52
N LEU A 144 -6.77 7.14 15.25
CA LEU A 144 -7.19 7.17 16.65
C LEU A 144 -8.67 6.80 16.81
N GLU A 145 -9.55 7.24 15.89
CA GLU A 145 -10.96 6.82 15.89
C GLU A 145 -11.10 5.31 15.73
N TRP A 146 -10.46 4.72 14.71
CA TRP A 146 -10.44 3.27 14.51
C TRP A 146 -9.89 2.50 15.73
N ALA A 147 -8.81 3.02 16.31
CA ALA A 147 -8.18 2.41 17.47
C ALA A 147 -9.07 2.48 18.73
N ARG A 148 -9.82 3.58 18.94
CA ARG A 148 -10.81 3.70 20.03
C ARG A 148 -11.94 2.67 19.90
N HIS A 149 -12.25 2.27 18.67
CA HIS A 149 -13.21 1.21 18.38
C HIS A 149 -12.62 -0.21 18.48
N GLY A 150 -11.33 -0.34 18.82
CA GLY A 150 -10.68 -1.63 19.07
C GLY A 150 -10.28 -2.40 17.80
N VAL A 151 -10.25 -1.75 16.64
CA VAL A 151 -9.95 -2.39 15.35
C VAL A 151 -8.44 -2.34 15.10
N ASP A 152 -7.83 -3.48 14.74
CA ASP A 152 -6.40 -3.55 14.36
C ASP A 152 -6.12 -2.65 13.16
N ALA A 153 -4.94 -2.01 13.12
CA ALA A 153 -4.59 -1.07 12.05
C ALA A 153 -4.67 -1.69 10.64
N GLY A 154 -4.39 -2.99 10.49
CA GLY A 154 -4.53 -3.69 9.21
C GLY A 154 -5.99 -3.81 8.77
N ASP A 155 -6.86 -4.24 9.67
CA ASP A 155 -8.29 -4.37 9.41
C ASP A 155 -8.96 -3.01 9.19
N ALA A 156 -8.63 -2.05 10.05
CA ALA A 156 -9.10 -0.67 9.95
C ALA A 156 -8.78 -0.07 8.57
N ARG A 157 -7.59 -0.35 8.03
CA ARG A 157 -7.23 0.11 6.68
C ARG A 157 -8.07 -0.56 5.60
N ALA A 158 -8.25 -1.88 5.68
CA ALA A 158 -9.06 -2.60 4.71
C ALA A 158 -10.54 -2.17 4.75
N TRP A 159 -11.10 -1.92 5.94
CA TRP A 159 -12.45 -1.39 6.09
C TRP A 159 -12.59 0.04 5.59
N LEU A 160 -11.60 0.88 5.86
CA LEU A 160 -11.53 2.25 5.36
C LEU A 160 -11.48 2.29 3.83
N ASP A 161 -10.68 1.42 3.20
CA ASP A 161 -10.56 1.34 1.74
C ASP A 161 -11.88 0.88 1.07
N LEU A 162 -12.72 0.13 1.80
CA LEU A 162 -14.09 -0.21 1.39
C LEU A 162 -15.12 0.88 1.70
N GLY A 163 -14.73 2.00 2.32
CA GLY A 163 -15.65 3.10 2.66
C GLY A 163 -16.49 2.86 3.91
N LEU A 164 -16.10 1.92 4.79
CA LEU A 164 -16.75 1.74 6.09
C LEU A 164 -16.24 2.76 7.12
N THR A 165 -17.09 3.04 8.10
CA THR A 165 -16.76 3.87 9.26
C THR A 165 -16.14 3.03 10.38
N PRO A 166 -15.44 3.66 11.35
CA PRO A 166 -14.89 2.96 12.52
C PRO A 166 -15.90 2.10 13.28
N ALA A 167 -17.13 2.60 13.44
CA ALA A 167 -18.20 1.87 14.13
C ALA A 167 -18.62 0.60 13.37
N GLU A 168 -18.84 0.70 12.06
CA GLU A 168 -19.25 -0.44 11.22
C GLU A 168 -18.14 -1.49 11.12
N GLY A 169 -16.89 -1.08 10.90
CA GLY A 169 -15.77 -2.02 10.85
C GLY A 169 -15.53 -2.70 12.20
N ALA A 170 -15.77 -2.01 13.32
CA ALA A 170 -15.70 -2.61 14.65
C ALA A 170 -16.85 -3.59 14.93
N GLU A 171 -18.05 -3.33 14.40
CA GLU A 171 -19.16 -4.29 14.43
C GLU A 171 -18.78 -5.58 13.70
N LEU A 172 -18.23 -5.45 12.49
CA LEU A 172 -17.76 -6.59 11.69
C LEU A 172 -16.63 -7.36 12.38
N SER A 173 -15.60 -6.66 12.88
CA SER A 173 -14.50 -7.30 13.61
C SER A 173 -14.99 -7.99 14.89
N ARG A 174 -15.94 -7.41 15.63
CA ARG A 174 -16.58 -8.07 16.79
C ARG A 174 -17.41 -9.31 16.41
N ALA A 175 -18.01 -9.30 15.22
CA ALA A 175 -18.69 -10.46 14.64
C ALA A 175 -17.71 -11.51 14.07
N GLY A 176 -16.39 -11.31 14.19
CA GLY A 176 -15.36 -12.21 13.66
C GLY A 176 -15.25 -12.19 12.13
N GLN A 177 -15.77 -11.14 11.49
CA GLN A 177 -15.65 -10.96 10.05
C GLN A 177 -14.30 -10.36 9.72
N GLU A 178 -13.52 -11.09 8.93
CA GLU A 178 -12.21 -10.65 8.43
C GLU A 178 -12.38 -9.84 7.13
N PRO A 179 -11.71 -8.69 6.96
CA PRO A 179 -11.84 -7.85 5.76
C PRO A 179 -11.66 -8.60 4.44
N MET A 180 -10.62 -9.44 4.38
CA MET A 180 -10.35 -10.24 3.18
C MET A 180 -11.43 -11.30 2.90
N ALA A 181 -12.08 -11.82 3.95
CA ALA A 181 -13.19 -12.77 3.76
C ALA A 181 -14.43 -12.06 3.21
N VAL A 182 -14.75 -10.89 3.75
CA VAL A 182 -15.86 -10.05 3.29
C VAL A 182 -15.63 -9.64 1.83
N ILE A 183 -14.46 -9.09 1.50
CA ILE A 183 -14.10 -8.69 0.12
C ILE A 183 -14.28 -9.85 -0.86
N ARG A 184 -13.81 -11.05 -0.52
CA ARG A 184 -13.98 -12.24 -1.38
C ARG A 184 -15.44 -12.64 -1.55
N ALA A 185 -16.27 -12.48 -0.52
CA ALA A 185 -17.69 -12.80 -0.60
C ALA A 185 -18.41 -11.84 -1.57
N TRP A 186 -18.19 -10.53 -1.42
CA TRP A 186 -18.75 -9.51 -2.31
C TRP A 186 -18.29 -9.69 -3.76
N TRP A 187 -17.00 -9.94 -3.98
CA TRP A 187 -16.46 -10.22 -5.32
C TRP A 187 -17.17 -11.37 -6.04
N ARG A 188 -17.48 -12.47 -5.33
CA ARG A 188 -18.14 -13.64 -5.93
C ARG A 188 -19.57 -13.37 -6.40
N THR A 189 -20.22 -12.37 -5.82
CA THR A 189 -21.59 -11.98 -6.19
C THR A 189 -21.63 -10.98 -7.35
N GLY A 190 -20.50 -10.42 -7.74
CA GLY A 190 -20.40 -9.43 -8.83
C GLY A 190 -20.93 -8.05 -8.47
N VAL A 191 -21.15 -7.77 -7.18
CA VAL A 191 -21.42 -6.41 -6.70
C VAL A 191 -20.13 -5.59 -6.74
N PRO A 192 -20.13 -4.39 -7.35
CA PRO A 192 -18.95 -3.53 -7.40
C PRO A 192 -18.45 -3.10 -6.01
N PHE A 193 -17.13 -3.01 -5.82
CA PHE A 193 -16.54 -2.72 -4.50
C PHE A 193 -16.92 -1.35 -3.95
N GLU A 194 -17.16 -0.37 -4.82
CA GLU A 194 -17.61 0.97 -4.44
C GLU A 194 -19.03 0.98 -3.83
N GLU A 195 -19.85 -0.04 -4.12
CA GLU A 195 -21.20 -0.18 -3.56
C GLU A 195 -21.21 -0.92 -2.21
N VAL A 196 -20.12 -1.65 -1.88
CA VAL A 196 -20.08 -2.58 -0.74
C VAL A 196 -20.38 -1.89 0.58
N ALA A 197 -19.83 -0.69 0.79
CA ALA A 197 -20.07 0.09 2.00
C ALA A 197 -21.55 0.40 2.22
N ASP A 198 -22.26 0.74 1.14
CA ASP A 198 -23.66 1.15 1.18
C ASP A 198 -24.56 -0.04 1.50
N TRP A 199 -24.29 -1.19 0.89
CA TRP A 199 -25.04 -2.41 1.14
C TRP A 199 -24.73 -3.01 2.52
N LEU A 200 -23.44 -3.11 2.91
CA LEU A 200 -23.05 -3.58 4.24
C LEU A 200 -23.58 -2.67 5.34
N GLY A 201 -23.41 -1.35 5.21
CA GLY A 201 -23.90 -0.38 6.19
C GLY A 201 -25.43 -0.32 6.27
N ALA A 202 -26.14 -0.75 5.22
CA ALA A 202 -27.58 -0.94 5.25
C ALA A 202 -28.02 -2.29 5.88
N GLY A 203 -27.08 -3.16 6.25
CA GLY A 203 -27.34 -4.46 6.86
C GLY A 203 -27.61 -5.59 5.87
N PHE A 204 -27.19 -5.46 4.61
CA PHE A 204 -27.38 -6.51 3.61
C PHE A 204 -26.11 -7.36 3.45
N ASP A 205 -26.30 -8.68 3.39
CA ASP A 205 -25.25 -9.60 2.96
C ASP A 205 -25.02 -9.53 1.44
N PRO A 206 -23.90 -10.09 0.93
CA PRO A 206 -23.57 -10.04 -0.49
C PRO A 206 -24.65 -10.62 -1.42
N GLU A 207 -25.31 -11.72 -1.03
CA GLU A 207 -26.31 -12.37 -1.86
C GLU A 207 -27.60 -11.56 -1.92
N GLU A 208 -28.02 -11.00 -0.78
CA GLU A 208 -29.19 -10.14 -0.69
C GLU A 208 -28.98 -8.84 -1.47
N ALA A 209 -27.80 -8.24 -1.38
CA ALA A 209 -27.44 -7.09 -2.20
C ALA A 209 -27.49 -7.41 -3.70
N ALA A 210 -26.94 -8.55 -4.12
CA ALA A 210 -27.00 -8.98 -5.52
C ALA A 210 -28.44 -9.21 -6.01
N ARG A 211 -29.28 -9.87 -5.19
CA ARG A 211 -30.72 -10.08 -5.49
C ARG A 211 -31.46 -8.75 -5.63
N ARG A 212 -31.22 -7.81 -4.71
CA ARG A 212 -31.85 -6.48 -4.71
C ARG A 212 -31.40 -5.64 -5.89
N ARG A 213 -30.12 -5.69 -6.23
CA ARG A 213 -29.56 -5.03 -7.42
C ARG A 213 -30.18 -5.58 -8.70
N ALA A 214 -30.37 -6.90 -8.80
CA ALA A 214 -31.09 -7.52 -9.91
C ALA A 214 -32.58 -7.13 -9.96
N ALA A 215 -33.19 -6.84 -8.81
CA ALA A 215 -34.56 -6.30 -8.71
C ALA A 215 -34.65 -4.78 -8.95
N GLY A 216 -33.53 -4.10 -9.27
CA GLY A 216 -33.49 -2.68 -9.60
C GLY A 216 -33.30 -1.74 -8.40
N ILE A 217 -33.05 -2.25 -7.20
CA ILE A 217 -32.67 -1.42 -6.05
C ILE A 217 -31.22 -0.99 -6.22
N THR A 218 -30.97 0.31 -6.12
CA THR A 218 -29.67 0.93 -6.37
C THR A 218 -28.84 1.06 -5.09
N ALA A 219 -27.51 1.11 -5.22
CA ALA A 219 -26.61 1.41 -4.11
C ALA A 219 -26.96 2.73 -3.41
N ARG A 220 -27.45 3.75 -4.14
CA ARG A 220 -27.93 5.01 -3.55
C ARG A 220 -29.10 4.80 -2.58
N GLN A 221 -29.99 3.85 -2.86
CA GLN A 221 -31.09 3.52 -1.94
C GLN A 221 -30.57 2.77 -0.71
N ALA A 222 -29.56 1.91 -0.88
CA ALA A 222 -28.85 1.29 0.25
C ALA A 222 -28.14 2.34 1.10
N ALA A 223 -27.45 3.31 0.49
CA ALA A 223 -26.81 4.43 1.18
C ALA A 223 -27.81 5.21 2.05
N ALA A 224 -29.02 5.47 1.54
CA ALA A 224 -30.06 6.13 2.32
C ALA A 224 -30.50 5.32 3.56
N LEU A 225 -30.58 3.99 3.43
CA LEU A 225 -30.88 3.10 4.56
C LEU A 225 -29.73 3.05 5.57
N ARG A 226 -28.48 3.02 5.09
CA ARG A 226 -27.27 3.12 5.91
C ARG A 226 -27.29 4.39 6.76
N GLU A 227 -27.56 5.55 6.16
CA GLU A 227 -27.70 6.83 6.89
C GLU A 227 -28.76 6.76 7.99
N LEU A 228 -29.95 6.22 7.67
CA LEU A 228 -31.03 6.04 8.65
C LEU A 228 -30.62 5.15 9.82
N ARG A 229 -29.92 4.04 9.54
CA ARG A 229 -29.43 3.11 10.56
C ARG A 229 -28.41 3.77 11.47
N ARG A 230 -27.47 4.57 10.91
CA ARG A 230 -26.48 5.34 11.68
C ARG A 230 -27.14 6.35 12.62
N HIS A 231 -28.25 6.97 12.22
CA HIS A 231 -28.98 7.92 13.07
C HIS A 231 -29.87 7.27 14.13
N GLN A 232 -30.33 6.03 13.95
CA GLN A 232 -31.31 5.39 14.84
C GLN A 232 -30.69 4.49 15.91
N GLY A 233 -29.42 4.08 15.81
CA GLY A 233 -28.74 3.28 16.85
C GLY A 233 -29.43 1.94 17.15
N LEU A 234 -30.21 1.39 16.22
CA LEU A 234 -30.96 0.15 16.42
C LEU A 234 -30.04 -1.06 16.20
N PRO A 235 -29.98 -2.03 17.14
CA PRO A 235 -29.32 -3.30 16.90
C PRO A 235 -30.12 -4.13 15.89
N GLU A 236 -29.41 -5.00 15.17
CA GLU A 236 -29.92 -5.83 14.08
C GLU A 236 -31.05 -6.79 14.48
N VAL A 237 -31.92 -7.10 13.51
CA VAL A 237 -32.99 -8.11 13.55
C VAL A 237 -32.48 -9.41 12.93
#